data_AF-A0A1I4RIK8-F1
#
_entry.id   AF-A0A1I4RIK8-F1
#
_cell.length_a   1.000
_cell.length_b   1.000
_cell.length_c   1.000
_cell.angle_alpha   90.00
_cell.angle_beta   90.00
_cell.angle_gamma   90.00
#
_symmetry.space_group_name_H-M   'P 1'
#
loop_
_entity.id
_entity.type
_entity.pdbx_description
1 polymer ?
#
loop_
_entity_poly.entity_id
_entity_poly.type
_entity_poly.pdbx_seq_one_letter_code
_entity_poly.pdbx_strand_id
1 'polypeptide(L)'
;MNTHSLQREKVDNSPVTKDFTCYLGTPQCQSELRHRVVTFNDNHGHEIRVTTNLRHLSAEQIADIYKARWGIEVFFRWMKQNLNIPILYGFYSKDESND
;
A
#
# COMPACT_ATOMS: atom_id res chain seq x y z
N MET A 1 -0.97 2.11 -23.73
CA MET A 1 -1.24 1.26 -22.55
C MET A 1 -2.68 0.79 -22.66
N ASN A 2 -2.92 -0.52 -22.82
CA ASN A 2 -4.26 -1.07 -23.01
C ASN A 2 -4.97 -1.23 -21.64
N THR A 3 -5.63 -0.18 -21.15
CA THR A 3 -6.32 -0.16 -19.85
C THR A 3 -7.74 -0.70 -20.00
N HIS A 4 -8.07 -1.76 -19.26
CA HIS A 4 -9.45 -2.23 -19.15
C HIS A 4 -10.02 -1.71 -17.84
N SER A 5 -11.04 -0.86 -17.93
CA SER A 5 -11.83 -0.42 -16.79
C SER A 5 -12.61 -1.61 -16.24
N LEU A 6 -12.61 -1.78 -14.92
CA LEU A 6 -13.52 -2.72 -14.28
C LEU A 6 -14.90 -2.06 -14.31
N GLN A 7 -15.93 -2.78 -14.77
CA GLN A 7 -17.30 -2.29 -14.70
C GLN A 7 -17.68 -2.18 -13.23
N ARG A 8 -17.78 -0.94 -12.75
CA ARG A 8 -18.18 -0.60 -11.39
C ARG A 8 -19.43 0.26 -11.46
N GLU A 9 -20.41 -0.05 -10.64
CA GLU A 9 -21.48 0.89 -10.32
C GLU A 9 -20.87 2.04 -9.51
N LYS A 10 -20.94 3.25 -10.08
CA LYS A 10 -20.49 4.45 -9.37
C LYS A 10 -21.42 4.66 -8.18
N VAL A 11 -20.87 4.51 -6.98
CA VAL A 11 -21.55 4.88 -5.75
C VAL A 11 -21.45 6.40 -5.62
N ASP A 12 -22.58 7.07 -5.47
CA ASP A 12 -22.60 8.52 -5.23
C ASP A 12 -21.80 8.83 -3.95
N ASN A 13 -20.93 9.85 -4.04
CA ASN A 13 -20.04 10.31 -2.97
C ASN A 13 -18.84 9.40 -2.62
N SER A 14 -18.44 8.47 -3.50
CA SER A 14 -17.20 7.70 -3.30
C SER A 14 -15.93 8.55 -3.51
N PRO A 15 -14.89 8.44 -2.65
CA PRO A 15 -13.60 9.14 -2.82
C PRO A 15 -12.76 8.58 -3.99
N VAL A 16 -13.12 7.41 -4.50
CA VAL A 16 -12.43 6.76 -5.63
C VAL A 16 -12.83 7.42 -6.95
N THR A 17 -11.83 7.82 -7.73
CA THR A 17 -11.97 8.47 -9.03
C THR A 17 -11.77 7.53 -10.21
N LYS A 18 -10.86 6.54 -10.09
CA LYS A 18 -10.56 5.58 -11.16
C LYS A 18 -10.30 4.18 -10.61
N ASP A 19 -10.74 3.18 -11.34
CA ASP A 19 -10.46 1.78 -11.05
C ASP A 19 -10.30 1.00 -12.36
N PHE A 20 -9.10 0.51 -12.61
CA PHE A 20 -8.76 -0.17 -13.86
C PHE A 20 -7.66 -1.20 -13.65
N THR A 21 -7.45 -2.05 -14.65
CA THR A 21 -6.31 -2.96 -14.67
C THR A 21 -5.31 -2.55 -15.73
N CYS A 22 -4.02 -2.66 -15.42
CA CYS A 22 -2.94 -2.43 -16.37
C CYS A 22 -1.77 -3.39 -16.09
N TYR A 23 -0.90 -3.52 -17.08
CA TYR A 23 0.44 -4.06 -16.87
C TYR A 23 1.34 -2.97 -16.30
N LEU A 24 2.29 -3.34 -15.43
CA LEU A 24 3.22 -2.42 -14.79
C LEU A 24 4.56 -2.43 -15.52
N GLY A 25 5.22 -1.28 -15.59
CA GLY A 25 6.54 -1.14 -16.22
C GLY A 25 6.49 -0.67 -17.67
N THR A 26 7.66 -0.62 -18.28
CA THR A 26 7.87 -0.21 -19.68
C THR A 26 7.73 -1.41 -20.61
N PRO A 27 7.50 -1.22 -21.93
CA PRO A 27 7.43 -2.34 -22.87
C PRO A 27 8.67 -3.26 -22.85
N GLN A 28 9.84 -2.72 -22.48
CA GLN A 28 11.09 -3.47 -22.38
C GLN A 28 11.17 -4.32 -21.09
N CYS A 29 10.50 -3.91 -20.01
CA CYS A 29 10.44 -4.60 -18.73
C CYS A 29 9.04 -4.42 -18.13
N GLN A 30 8.10 -5.27 -18.58
CA GLN A 30 6.70 -5.23 -18.18
C GLN A 30 6.35 -6.43 -17.29
N SER A 31 5.43 -6.22 -16.33
CA SER A 31 4.87 -7.31 -15.55
C SER A 31 4.12 -8.30 -16.44
N GLU A 32 4.28 -9.60 -16.20
CA GLU A 32 3.57 -10.64 -16.95
C GLU A 32 2.05 -10.61 -16.66
N LEU A 33 1.69 -10.33 -15.41
CA LEU A 33 0.30 -10.27 -14.97
C LEU A 33 -0.23 -8.84 -14.96
N ARG A 34 -1.55 -8.72 -15.16
CA ARG A 34 -2.28 -7.45 -14.96
C ARG A 34 -2.49 -7.20 -13.48
N HIS A 35 -2.18 -5.98 -13.07
CA HIS A 35 -2.43 -5.46 -11.73
C HIS A 35 -3.61 -4.50 -11.76
N ARG A 36 -4.35 -4.43 -10.66
CA ARG A 36 -5.42 -3.44 -10.47
C ARG A 36 -4.81 -2.15 -9.93
N VAL A 37 -5.25 -1.03 -10.47
CA VAL A 37 -4.87 0.30 -10.02
C VAL A 37 -6.14 1.04 -9.61
N VAL A 38 -6.18 1.42 -8.33
CA VAL A 38 -7.25 2.22 -7.74
C VAL A 38 -6.71 3.62 -7.49
N THR A 39 -7.42 4.63 -7.97
CA THR A 39 -7.11 6.04 -7.78
C THR A 39 -8.20 6.70 -6.95
N PHE A 40 -7.83 7.43 -5.90
CA PHE A 40 -8.76 8.11 -5.01
C PHE A 40 -8.15 9.40 -4.46
N ASN A 41 -8.98 10.32 -3.99
CA ASN A 41 -8.52 11.52 -3.32
C ASN A 41 -8.46 11.30 -1.80
N ASP A 42 -7.42 11.83 -1.18
CA ASP A 42 -7.37 11.94 0.28
C ASP A 42 -8.29 13.05 0.81
N ASN A 43 -8.34 13.17 2.14
CA ASN A 43 -9.12 14.21 2.83
C ASN A 43 -8.62 15.64 2.55
N HIS A 44 -7.46 15.80 1.94
CA HIS A 44 -6.85 17.08 1.56
C HIS A 44 -6.93 17.36 0.05
N GLY A 45 -7.53 16.45 -0.73
CA GLY A 45 -7.68 16.55 -2.17
C GLY A 45 -6.51 16.00 -2.98
N HIS A 46 -5.47 15.43 -2.37
CA HIS A 46 -4.36 14.81 -3.09
C HIS A 46 -4.78 13.50 -3.76
N GLU A 47 -4.42 13.34 -5.04
CA GLU A 47 -4.66 12.10 -5.78
C GLU A 47 -3.67 11.01 -5.35
N ILE A 48 -4.20 9.90 -4.86
CA ILE A 48 -3.43 8.72 -4.46
C ILE A 48 -3.73 7.60 -5.44
N ARG A 49 -2.68 6.91 -5.89
CA ARG A 49 -2.76 5.76 -6.79
C ARG A 49 -2.17 4.54 -6.11
N VAL A 50 -3.00 3.51 -5.96
CA VAL A 50 -2.63 2.26 -5.32
C VAL A 50 -2.69 1.13 -6.33
N THR A 51 -1.56 0.43 -6.48
CA THR A 51 -1.48 -0.80 -7.27
C THR A 51 -1.63 -2.00 -6.36
N THR A 52 -2.52 -2.93 -6.70
CA THR A 52 -2.80 -4.09 -5.86
C THR A 52 -3.06 -5.36 -6.69
N ASN A 53 -2.80 -6.51 -6.06
CA ASN A 53 -3.22 -7.83 -6.51
C ASN A 53 -4.60 -8.24 -5.94
N LEU A 54 -5.17 -7.46 -5.02
CA LEU A 54 -6.45 -7.74 -4.38
C LEU A 54 -7.61 -7.43 -5.35
N ARG A 55 -8.17 -8.49 -5.93
CA ARG A 55 -9.28 -8.40 -6.89
C ARG A 55 -10.66 -8.58 -6.26
N HIS A 56 -10.73 -9.21 -5.10
CA HIS A 56 -11.98 -9.54 -4.41
C HIS A 56 -12.54 -8.37 -3.58
N LEU A 57 -11.73 -7.33 -3.33
CA LEU A 57 -12.15 -6.15 -2.58
C LEU A 57 -12.76 -5.10 -3.49
N SER A 58 -13.66 -4.29 -2.97
CA SER A 58 -14.07 -3.06 -3.64
C SER A 58 -12.93 -2.04 -3.70
N ALA A 59 -13.03 -1.07 -4.60
CA ALA A 59 -12.02 -0.02 -4.72
C ALA A 59 -11.98 0.87 -3.47
N GLU A 60 -13.12 1.06 -2.82
CA GLU A 60 -13.30 1.78 -1.57
C GLU A 60 -12.59 1.08 -0.42
N GLN A 61 -12.77 -0.24 -0.29
CA GLN A 61 -12.03 -1.03 0.70
C GLN A 61 -10.52 -0.94 0.49
N ILE A 62 -10.05 -0.93 -0.77
CA ILE A 62 -8.63 -0.73 -1.08
C ILE A 62 -8.16 0.66 -0.63
N ALA A 63 -8.97 1.70 -0.87
CA ALA A 63 -8.68 3.05 -0.40
C ALA A 63 -8.63 3.14 1.13
N ASP A 64 -9.57 2.50 1.83
CA ASP A 64 -9.64 2.49 3.30
C ASP A 64 -8.46 1.74 3.92
N ILE A 65 -8.05 0.60 3.33
CA ILE A 65 -6.84 -0.13 3.74
C ILE A 65 -5.60 0.75 3.58
N TYR A 66 -5.51 1.50 2.46
CA TYR A 66 -4.39 2.41 2.26
C TYR A 66 -4.40 3.58 3.25
N LYS A 67 -5.57 4.14 3.58
CA LYS A 67 -5.70 5.15 4.64
C LYS A 67 -5.29 4.61 6.00
N ALA A 68 -5.67 3.37 6.34
CA ALA A 68 -5.26 2.73 7.60
C ALA A 68 -3.74 2.57 7.72
N ARG A 69 -3.02 2.39 6.60
CA ARG A 69 -1.55 2.32 6.59
C ARG A 69 -0.88 3.59 7.11
N TRP A 70 -1.50 4.77 6.99
CA TRP A 70 -0.97 6.00 7.60
C TRP A 70 -0.84 5.90 9.12
N GLY A 71 -1.75 5.18 9.78
CA GLY A 71 -1.68 4.94 11.22
C GLY A 71 -0.39 4.25 11.65
N ILE A 72 0.18 3.41 10.79
CA ILE A 72 1.47 2.73 11.04
C ILE A 72 2.61 3.76 11.07
N GLU A 73 2.60 4.76 10.20
CA GLU A 73 3.63 5.82 10.21
C GLU A 73 3.55 6.68 11.48
N VAL A 74 2.32 6.97 11.93
CA VAL A 74 2.11 7.66 13.21
C VAL A 74 2.63 6.81 14.37
N PHE A 75 2.34 5.51 14.36
CA PHE A 75 2.82 4.57 15.37
C PHE A 75 4.35 4.49 15.43
N PHE A 76 5.04 4.33 14.30
CA PHE A 76 6.51 4.31 14.28
C PHE A 76 7.12 5.67 14.65
N ARG A 77 6.50 6.78 14.27
CA ARG A 77 6.92 8.12 14.72
C ARG A 77 6.78 8.25 16.23
N TRP A 78 5.64 7.84 16.79
CA TRP A 78 5.42 7.84 18.22
C TRP A 78 6.44 6.96 18.94
N MET A 79 6.70 5.74 18.45
CA MET A 79 7.71 4.86 19.05
C MET A 79 9.09 5.52 19.05
N LYS A 80 9.55 6.08 17.92
CA LYS A 80 10.85 6.75 17.86
C LYS A 80 10.96 7.97 18.79
N GLN A 81 9.85 8.68 19.03
CA GLN A 81 9.82 9.85 19.91
C GLN A 81 9.74 9.49 21.39
N ASN A 82 9.05 8.40 21.74
CA ASN A 82 8.74 8.04 23.13
C ASN A 82 9.64 6.92 23.67
N LEU A 83 10.15 6.04 22.81
CA LEU A 83 11.23 5.12 23.15
C LEU A 83 12.55 5.85 22.93
N ASN A 84 13.03 6.56 23.95
CA ASN A 84 14.40 7.05 24.01
C ASN A 84 15.35 5.86 24.31
N ILE A 85 15.37 4.85 23.43
CA ILE A 85 16.26 3.69 23.53
C ILE A 85 17.52 4.03 22.74
N PRO A 86 18.62 4.43 23.38
CA PRO A 86 19.86 4.75 22.68
C PRO A 86 20.49 3.50 22.04
N ILE A 87 20.30 2.31 22.61
CA ILE A 87 20.89 1.06 22.13
C ILE A 87 19.95 -0.10 22.49
N LEU A 88 19.45 -0.83 21.49
CA LEU A 88 18.83 -2.15 21.70
C LEU A 88 19.95 -3.16 21.93
N TYR A 89 20.22 -3.51 23.19
CA TYR A 89 21.15 -4.59 23.53
C TYR A 89 20.53 -5.94 23.15
N GLY A 90 20.92 -6.47 21.99
CA GLY A 90 20.78 -7.89 21.69
C GLY A 90 21.96 -8.62 22.31
N PHE A 91 21.75 -9.31 23.43
CA PHE A 91 22.72 -10.30 23.90
C PHE A 91 22.63 -11.50 22.95
N TYR A 92 23.37 -11.45 21.84
CA TYR A 92 23.71 -12.67 21.13
C TYR A 92 24.67 -13.43 22.05
N SER A 93 24.14 -14.40 22.79
CA SER A 93 24.96 -15.44 23.40
C SER A 93 25.68 -16.14 22.25
N LYS A 94 26.98 -15.87 22.15
CA LYS A 94 27.88 -16.63 21.30
C LYS A 94 27.99 -17.99 21.97
N ASP A 95 27.28 -18.98 21.43
CA ASP A 95 27.49 -20.37 21.83
C ASP A 95 28.93 -20.74 21.46
N GLU A 96 29.82 -20.72 22.46
CA GLU A 96 31.07 -21.47 22.42
C GLU A 96 30.74 -22.96 22.45
N SER A 97 30.66 -23.58 21.27
CA SER A 97 30.93 -25.00 21.12
C SER A 97 32.36 -25.16 20.61
N ASN A 98 33.30 -25.22 21.56
CA ASN A 98 34.59 -25.84 21.36
C ASN A 98 34.40 -27.35 21.48
N ASP A 99 34.49 -28.05 20.34
CA ASP A 99 34.96 -29.44 20.23
C ASP A 99 35.49 -29.68 18.81
#